data_AF-A0AA95KYB2-F1
#
_entry.id   AF-A0AA95KYB2-F1
#
_cell.length_a   1.000
_cell.length_b   1.000
_cell.length_c   1.000
_cell.angle_alpha   90.00
_cell.angle_beta   90.00
_cell.angle_gamma   90.00
#
_symmetry.space_group_name_H-M   'P 1'
#
loop_
_entity.id
_entity.type
_entity.pdbx_description
1 polymer ?
#
loop_
_entity_poly.entity_id
_entity_poly.type
_entity_poly.pdbx_seq_one_letter_code
_entity_poly.pdbx_strand_id
1 'polypeptide(L)' 'MKELVGNCDKCGKEIYCMDGFLNGIHEHGKLLCFECEKNTKEES' A
#
# COMPACT_ATOMS: atom_id res chain seq x y z
N MET A 1 -3.59 -13.99 -9.96
CA MET A 1 -4.07 -12.87 -10.82
C MET A 1 -3.58 -11.55 -10.24
N LYS A 2 -3.18 -10.58 -11.07
CA LYS A 2 -2.69 -9.26 -10.64
C LYS A 2 -3.73 -8.20 -11.01
N GLU A 3 -4.36 -7.59 -10.02
CA GLU A 3 -5.36 -6.54 -10.20
C GLU A 3 -4.83 -5.22 -9.65
N LEU A 4 -4.89 -4.15 -10.44
CA LEU A 4 -4.51 -2.82 -9.97
C LEU A 4 -5.61 -2.28 -9.05
N VAL A 5 -5.27 -2.05 -7.79
CA VAL A 5 -6.19 -1.53 -6.77
C VAL A 5 -6.17 0.00 -6.76
N GLY A 6 -5.00 0.59 -6.99
CA GLY A 6 -4.82 2.05 -7.01
C GLY A 6 -3.36 2.44 -6.84
N ASN A 7 -3.13 3.66 -6.38
CA ASN A 7 -1.80 4.24 -6.20
C ASN A 7 -1.56 4.54 -4.71
N CYS A 8 -0.32 4.41 -4.26
CA CYS A 8 0.10 4.78 -2.92
C CYS A 8 -0.08 6.30 -2.72
N ASP A 9 -0.79 6.69 -1.67
CA ASP A 9 -1.11 8.08 -1.35
C ASP A 9 0.14 8.92 -1.02
N LYS A 10 1.25 8.28 -0.61
CA LYS A 10 2.52 8.95 -0.29
C LYS A 10 3.48 9.08 -1.46
N CYS A 11 3.67 8.01 -2.25
CA CYS A 11 4.73 7.95 -3.28
C CYS A 11 4.20 7.74 -4.70
N GLY A 12 2.87 7.58 -4.88
CA GLY A 12 2.25 7.34 -6.18
C GLY A 12 2.47 5.94 -6.76
N LYS A 13 3.20 5.07 -6.07
CA LYS A 13 3.49 3.70 -6.54
C LYS A 13 2.21 2.88 -6.69
N GLU A 14 2.08 2.17 -7.79
CA GLU A 14 0.93 1.30 -8.04
C GLU A 14 0.84 0.17 -7.02
N ILE A 15 -0.34 -0.02 -6.44
CA ILE A 15 -0.65 -1.09 -5.51
C ILE A 15 -1.55 -2.10 -6.20
N TYR A 16 -1.14 -3.36 -6.09
CA TYR A 16 -1.82 -4.46 -6.76
C TYR A 16 -2.31 -5.49 -5.76
N CYS A 17 -3.48 -6.05 -6.01
CA CYS A 17 -3.93 -7.29 -5.40
C CYS A 17 -3.36 -8.45 -6.22
N MET A 18 -2.52 -9.27 -5.61
CA MET A 18 -1.96 -10.46 -6.24
C MET A 18 -2.50 -11.70 -5.55
N ASP A 19 -3.28 -12.48 -6.29
CA ASP A 19 -3.85 -13.75 -5.83
C ASP A 19 -4.65 -13.62 -4.52
N GLY A 20 -5.40 -12.52 -4.39
CA GLY A 20 -6.22 -12.21 -3.21
C GLY A 20 -5.47 -11.50 -2.09
N PHE A 21 -4.18 -11.21 -2.26
CA PHE A 21 -3.36 -10.47 -1.29
C PHE A 21 -3.02 -9.08 -1.79
N LEU A 22 -3.34 -8.05 -1.00
CA LEU A 22 -2.98 -6.67 -1.30
C LEU A 22 -1.48 -6.46 -1.07
N ASN A 23 -0.75 -5.99 -2.09
CA ASN A 23 0.66 -5.58 -1.97
C ASN A 23 0.79 -4.16 -1.40
N GLY A 24 0.06 -3.91 -0.32
CA GLY A 24 -0.01 -2.63 0.36
C GLY A 24 -0.91 -2.75 1.59
N ILE A 25 -1.09 -1.62 2.26
CA ILE A 25 -1.95 -1.47 3.43
C ILE A 25 -3.01 -0.44 3.09
N HIS A 26 -4.24 -0.73 3.49
CA HIS A 26 -5.33 0.21 3.46
C HIS A 26 -5.70 0.56 4.91
N GLU A 27 -5.29 1.75 5.35
CA GLU A 27 -5.46 2.22 6.73
C GLU A 27 -6.11 3.61 6.70
N HIS A 28 -7.16 3.82 7.50
CA HIS A 28 -7.87 5.10 7.59
C HIS A 28 -8.33 5.68 6.23
N GLY A 29 -8.65 4.82 5.26
CA GLY A 29 -9.05 5.23 3.90
C GLY A 29 -7.89 5.65 3.00
N LYS A 30 -6.63 5.49 3.45
CA LYS A 30 -5.43 5.73 2.65
C LYS A 30 -4.85 4.40 2.16
N LEU A 31 -4.49 4.36 0.89
CA LEU A 31 -3.80 3.25 0.27
C LEU A 31 -2.28 3.51 0.31
N LEU A 32 -1.51 2.67 1.00
CA LEU A 32 -0.08 2.86 1.21
C LEU A 32 0.70 1.62 0.79
N CYS A 33 1.85 1.80 0.13
CA CYS A 33 2.76 0.68 -0.10
C CYS A 33 3.50 0.33 1.21
N PHE A 34 3.99 -0.90 1.32
CA PHE A 34 4.68 -1.37 2.54
C PHE A 34 5.91 -0.53 2.90
N GLU A 35 6.58 0.06 1.90
CA GLU A 35 7.72 0.96 2.12
C GLU A 35 7.28 2.26 2.83
N CYS A 36 6.13 2.81 2.41
CA CYS A 36 5.56 4.03 2.97
C CYS A 36 4.87 3.83 4.30
N GLU A 37 4.37 2.62 4.56
CA GLU A 37 3.80 2.23 5.86
C GLU A 37 4.89 2.04 6.92
N LYS A 38 5.99 1.34 6.59
CA LYS A 38 7.13 1.18 7.52
C LYS A 38 7.70 2.52 8.01
N ASN A 39 7.81 3.50 7.11
CA ASN A 39 8.28 4.85 7.46
C ASN A 39 7.36 5.59 8.46
N THR A 40 6.13 5.13 8.69
CA THR A 40 5.23 5.70 9.70
C THR A 40 5.36 5.03 11.07
N LYS A 41 5.97 3.84 11.16
CA LYS A 41 6.09 3.08 12.41
C LYS A 41 7.49 3.09 13.04
N GLU A 42 8.47 3.70 12.38
CA GLU A 42 9.83 3.82 12.90
C GLU A 42 10.04 5.17 13.63
N GLU A 43 9.20 5.44 14.62
CA GLU A 43 9.42 6.43 15.68
C GLU A 43 8.78 5.89 16.98
N SER A 44 9.44 4.95 17.64
CA SER A 44 9.15 4.52 19.03
C SER A 44 10.37 3.86 19.65
#